data_AF-A0A5C7JYL5-F1
#
_entry.id   AF-A0A5C7JYL5-F1
#
_cell.length_a   1.000
_cell.length_b   1.000
_cell.length_c   1.000
_cell.angle_alpha   90.00
_cell.angle_beta   90.00
_cell.angle_gamma   90.00
#
_symmetry.space_group_name_H-M   'P 1'
#
loop_
_entity.id
_entity.type
_entity.pdbx_description
1 polymer ?
#
loop_
_entity_poly.entity_id
_entity_poly.type
_entity_poly.pdbx_seq_one_letter_code
_entity_poly.pdbx_strand_id
1 'polypeptide(L)'
;MTFSENQVRQLYVATAVKSSVAATDTAGTIAVISDTAKTHLYFQYKGADNLMRSDLVDPKSILDAKATPASALAQVMKVKTVTLDTTINSGNPVAGQDYVLRISFRQYLGMSDEDQYFKYGLVHAYSGMTASDFYKVLAISLVKNFSREPAALVNFQLKTADSAVDVTNQTKASELTGTYTGVIIKEAAQEWVRGIKEQVPVYFEVYPTTILVDGDQRVWGTVTASTGDSIGDGKKIADLEYFLMGERGDQYRNINWPNSIPTTYLVDPTKEYHIFDIHYAYTGSNEGVQKSEKTISIVCADKTALNSIITAFNTATGLSVAALA
;
A
#
# COMPACT_ATOMS: atom_id res chain seq x y z
N MET A 1 -3.61 9.14 -1.13
CA MET A 1 -5.01 9.41 -1.52
C MET A 1 -5.38 10.74 -0.89
N THR A 2 -6.00 11.67 -1.62
CA THR A 2 -6.45 12.93 -1.04
C THR A 2 -7.74 12.67 -0.25
N PHE A 3 -7.71 12.89 1.07
CA PHE A 3 -8.84 12.67 1.98
C PHE A 3 -9.65 13.96 2.26
N SER A 4 -9.42 15.04 1.51
CA SER A 4 -10.16 16.29 1.64
C SER A 4 -11.35 16.28 0.68
N GLU A 5 -12.55 16.16 1.23
CA GLU A 5 -13.79 15.91 0.49
C GLU A 5 -14.37 17.20 -0.10
N ASN A 6 -14.18 17.42 -1.41
CA ASN A 6 -15.09 18.26 -2.21
C ASN A 6 -16.39 17.50 -2.59
N GLN A 7 -16.55 16.26 -2.09
CA GLN A 7 -17.57 15.30 -2.50
C GLN A 7 -17.99 14.44 -1.31
N VAL A 8 -19.28 14.33 -1.02
CA VAL A 8 -19.77 13.50 0.10
C VAL A 8 -19.58 12.02 -0.23
N ARG A 9 -18.73 11.32 0.52
CA ARG A 9 -18.53 9.87 0.39
C ARG A 9 -19.12 9.10 1.58
N GLN A 10 -19.81 8.00 1.30
CA GLN A 10 -20.30 7.07 2.32
C GLN A 10 -19.66 5.70 2.12
N LEU A 11 -19.16 5.09 3.19
CA LEU A 11 -18.61 3.73 3.18
C LEU A 11 -19.50 2.76 3.95
N TYR A 12 -19.70 1.57 3.37
CA TYR A 12 -20.38 0.43 3.99
C TYR A 12 -19.50 -0.82 3.92
N VAL A 13 -19.32 -1.49 5.06
CA VAL A 13 -18.51 -2.71 5.16
C VAL A 13 -19.43 -3.92 5.14
N ALA A 14 -19.54 -4.57 3.99
CA ALA A 14 -20.42 -5.72 3.80
C ALA A 14 -19.78 -7.00 4.36
N THR A 15 -20.46 -7.64 5.32
CA THR A 15 -20.07 -8.94 5.90
C THR A 15 -21.03 -10.06 5.49
N ALA A 16 -22.27 -9.71 5.15
CA ALA A 16 -23.29 -10.63 4.67
C ALA A 16 -24.30 -9.90 3.76
N VAL A 17 -24.88 -10.61 2.79
CA VAL A 17 -25.86 -10.06 1.85
C VAL A 17 -27.21 -10.75 2.04
N LYS A 18 -28.28 -9.97 2.14
CA LYS A 18 -29.66 -10.45 2.27
C LYS A 18 -30.58 -9.71 1.30
N SER A 19 -31.81 -10.21 1.16
CA SER A 19 -32.89 -9.51 0.45
C SER A 19 -33.48 -8.33 1.22
N SER A 20 -33.36 -8.35 2.55
CA SER A 20 -33.75 -7.28 3.47
C SER A 20 -32.93 -7.40 4.76
N VAL A 21 -32.69 -6.27 5.43
CA VAL A 21 -31.91 -6.25 6.68
C VAL A 21 -32.80 -6.01 7.89
N ALA A 22 -32.66 -6.84 8.92
CA ALA A 22 -33.36 -6.72 10.19
C ALA A 22 -32.46 -6.10 11.27
N ALA A 23 -33.07 -5.52 12.32
CA ALA A 23 -32.33 -4.95 13.46
C ALA A 23 -31.54 -6.01 14.26
N THR A 24 -31.98 -7.28 14.21
CA THR A 24 -31.33 -8.43 14.84
C THR A 24 -30.18 -9.02 14.01
N ASP A 25 -29.95 -8.52 12.81
CA ASP A 25 -28.85 -8.98 11.98
C ASP A 25 -27.49 -8.55 12.55
N THR A 26 -26.44 -9.22 12.11
CA THR A 26 -25.07 -8.86 12.48
C THR A 26 -24.64 -7.59 11.76
N ALA A 27 -23.78 -6.80 12.42
CA ALA A 27 -23.19 -5.61 11.82
C ALA A 27 -22.46 -5.94 10.51
N GLY A 28 -22.66 -5.08 9.51
CA GLY A 28 -22.18 -5.29 8.15
C GLY A 28 -23.15 -6.05 7.24
N THR A 29 -24.31 -6.51 7.74
CA THR A 29 -25.34 -7.09 6.86
C THR A 29 -25.94 -6.01 5.96
N ILE A 30 -25.99 -6.28 4.65
CA ILE A 30 -26.46 -5.33 3.63
C ILE A 30 -27.52 -5.94 2.71
N ALA A 31 -28.44 -5.12 2.21
CA ALA A 31 -29.40 -5.49 1.17
C ALA A 31 -29.56 -4.35 0.16
N VAL A 32 -29.69 -4.70 -1.12
CA VAL A 32 -30.05 -3.75 -2.19
C VAL A 32 -31.56 -3.72 -2.32
N ILE A 33 -32.18 -2.56 -2.10
CA ILE A 33 -33.62 -2.38 -2.22
C ILE A 33 -33.90 -1.45 -3.39
N SER A 34 -34.88 -1.80 -4.23
CA SER A 34 -35.40 -0.95 -5.29
C SER A 34 -36.92 -1.00 -5.30
N ASP A 35 -37.55 0.08 -5.76
CA ASP A 35 -38.98 0.11 -6.00
C ASP A 35 -39.36 -0.73 -7.23
N THR A 36 -40.61 -1.19 -7.30
CA THR A 36 -41.10 -2.00 -8.44
C THR A 36 -40.94 -1.26 -9.78
N ALA A 37 -41.05 0.07 -9.77
CA ALA A 37 -40.89 0.90 -10.96
C ALA A 37 -39.42 1.17 -11.34
N LYS A 38 -38.45 0.73 -10.52
CA LYS A 38 -37.00 0.93 -10.71
C LYS A 38 -36.63 2.40 -10.93
N THR A 39 -37.32 3.28 -10.22
CA THR A 39 -37.05 4.71 -10.22
C THR A 39 -36.08 5.11 -9.12
N HIS A 40 -35.97 4.30 -8.07
CA HIS A 40 -35.12 4.56 -6.93
C HIS A 40 -34.53 3.28 -6.35
N LEU A 41 -33.28 3.34 -5.92
CA LEU A 41 -32.66 2.30 -5.10
C LEU A 41 -32.02 2.88 -3.84
N TYR A 42 -31.84 2.03 -2.84
CA TYR A 42 -31.04 2.33 -1.66
C TYR A 42 -30.50 1.04 -1.05
N PHE A 43 -29.48 1.17 -0.21
CA PHE A 43 -28.90 0.06 0.53
C PHE A 43 -29.42 0.08 1.96
N GLN A 44 -30.08 -1.00 2.39
CA GLN A 44 -30.30 -1.25 3.81
C GLN A 44 -29.04 -1.82 4.41
N TYR A 45 -28.65 -1.35 5.59
CA TYR A 45 -27.42 -1.76 6.22
C TYR A 45 -27.57 -1.83 7.74
N LYS A 46 -27.04 -2.88 8.36
CA LYS A 46 -26.94 -2.97 9.82
C LYS A 46 -25.59 -2.44 10.27
N GLY A 47 -25.58 -1.26 10.87
CA GLY A 47 -24.39 -0.75 11.56
C GLY A 47 -24.19 -1.41 12.92
N ALA A 48 -23.14 -0.98 13.63
CA ALA A 48 -22.81 -1.49 14.96
C ALA A 48 -24.01 -1.45 15.91
N ASP A 49 -24.69 -0.29 15.99
CA ASP A 49 -25.80 -0.11 16.92
C ASP A 49 -27.17 -0.05 16.21
N ASN A 50 -27.24 0.61 15.06
CA ASN A 50 -28.52 0.95 14.42
C ASN A 50 -28.70 0.32 13.03
N LEU A 51 -29.97 0.05 12.68
CA LEU A 51 -30.36 -0.17 11.30
C LEU A 51 -30.33 1.19 10.57
N MET A 52 -29.65 1.22 9.43
CA MET A 52 -29.46 2.42 8.64
C MET A 52 -29.79 2.15 7.18
N ARG A 53 -29.93 3.23 6.42
CA ARG A 53 -30.06 3.19 4.97
C ARG A 53 -29.10 4.17 4.33
N SER A 54 -28.68 3.89 3.10
CA SER A 54 -28.03 4.87 2.24
C SER A 54 -29.01 5.94 1.80
N ASP A 55 -28.47 6.95 1.12
CA ASP A 55 -29.24 7.87 0.31
C ASP A 55 -30.09 7.11 -0.70
N LEU A 56 -31.23 7.71 -1.06
CA LEU A 56 -32.08 7.23 -2.14
C LEU A 56 -31.48 7.70 -3.46
N VAL A 57 -31.11 6.76 -4.33
CA VAL A 57 -30.43 7.03 -5.60
C VAL A 57 -31.42 6.80 -6.74
N ASP A 58 -31.57 7.78 -7.63
CA ASP A 58 -32.21 7.57 -8.94
C ASP A 58 -31.20 6.88 -9.86
N PRO A 59 -31.49 5.69 -10.43
CA PRO A 59 -30.60 5.05 -11.39
C PRO A 59 -30.13 5.96 -12.53
N LYS A 60 -30.93 6.96 -12.93
CA LYS A 60 -30.58 7.92 -13.99
C LYS A 60 -29.56 8.96 -13.56
N SER A 61 -29.35 9.16 -12.26
CA SER A 61 -28.37 10.11 -11.74
C SER A 61 -27.00 9.50 -11.48
N ILE A 62 -26.87 8.18 -11.70
CA ILE A 62 -25.61 7.44 -11.62
C ILE A 62 -24.74 7.84 -12.80
N LEU A 63 -23.54 8.33 -12.49
CA LEU A 63 -22.55 8.78 -13.46
C LEU A 63 -21.54 7.68 -13.76
N ASP A 64 -21.14 6.92 -12.73
CA ASP A 64 -20.23 5.79 -12.86
C ASP A 64 -20.51 4.74 -11.77
N ALA A 65 -20.27 3.47 -12.09
CA ALA A 65 -20.34 2.39 -11.12
C ALA A 65 -19.28 1.32 -11.47
N LYS A 66 -18.39 1.03 -10.53
CA LYS A 66 -17.22 0.19 -10.77
C LYS A 66 -16.90 -0.71 -9.60
N ALA A 67 -16.64 -1.98 -9.91
CA ALA A 67 -16.03 -2.91 -8.98
C ALA A 67 -14.51 -2.98 -9.18
N THR A 68 -13.74 -2.90 -8.10
CA THR A 68 -12.28 -2.97 -8.09
C THR A 68 -11.83 -4.14 -7.20
N PRO A 69 -11.04 -5.10 -7.72
CA PRO A 69 -10.55 -6.21 -6.93
C PRO A 69 -9.45 -5.78 -5.96
N ALA A 70 -9.35 -6.44 -4.81
CA ALA A 70 -8.35 -6.12 -3.78
C ALA A 70 -6.90 -6.13 -4.32
N SER A 71 -6.59 -7.06 -5.22
CA SER A 71 -5.27 -7.17 -5.86
C SER A 71 -4.88 -5.92 -6.67
N ALA A 72 -5.84 -5.15 -7.18
CA ALA A 72 -5.57 -3.90 -7.89
C ALA A 72 -5.29 -2.71 -6.93
N LEU A 73 -5.57 -2.88 -5.64
CA LEU A 73 -5.38 -1.89 -4.58
C LEU A 73 -4.14 -2.18 -3.72
N ALA A 74 -3.59 -3.39 -3.86
CA ALA A 74 -2.40 -3.83 -3.17
C ALA A 74 -1.18 -2.95 -3.52
N GLN A 75 -0.36 -2.66 -2.51
CA GLN A 75 0.91 -1.96 -2.70
C GLN A 75 2.00 -2.97 -3.03
N VAL A 76 2.56 -2.88 -4.23
CA VAL A 76 3.71 -3.68 -4.62
C VAL A 76 4.99 -3.07 -4.07
N MET A 77 5.75 -3.85 -3.30
CA MET A 77 7.02 -3.41 -2.73
C MET A 77 8.10 -3.28 -3.80
N LYS A 78 8.96 -2.27 -3.67
CA LYS A 78 10.10 -2.06 -4.56
C LYS A 78 11.29 -2.93 -4.16
N VAL A 79 11.96 -3.49 -5.15
CA VAL A 79 13.22 -4.22 -4.98
C VAL A 79 14.27 -3.63 -5.93
N LYS A 80 15.48 -3.40 -5.40
CA LYS A 80 16.65 -2.99 -6.17
C LYS A 80 17.75 -4.03 -5.98
N THR A 81 18.30 -4.57 -7.06
CA THR A 81 19.44 -5.50 -7.00
C THR A 81 20.68 -4.81 -7.53
N VAL A 82 21.73 -4.80 -6.71
CA VAL A 82 23.04 -4.19 -7.01
C VAL A 82 24.04 -5.29 -7.35
N THR A 83 24.72 -5.11 -8.48
CA THR A 83 25.77 -6.01 -8.97
C THR A 83 26.96 -5.21 -9.46
N LEU A 84 28.16 -5.76 -9.35
CA LEU A 84 29.36 -5.22 -10.01
C LEU A 84 29.13 -5.22 -11.52
N ASP A 85 29.55 -4.16 -12.19
CA ASP A 85 29.44 -4.07 -13.64
C ASP A 85 30.48 -4.99 -14.29
N THR A 86 30.03 -5.98 -15.05
CA THR A 86 30.90 -6.95 -15.74
C THR A 86 31.82 -6.30 -16.78
N THR A 87 31.51 -5.10 -17.26
CA THR A 87 32.34 -4.33 -18.19
C THR A 87 33.49 -3.60 -17.49
N ILE A 88 33.45 -3.51 -16.17
CA ILE A 88 34.45 -2.85 -15.33
C ILE A 88 35.30 -3.93 -14.64
N ASN A 89 36.59 -4.00 -14.99
CA ASN A 89 37.52 -5.00 -14.45
C ASN A 89 36.98 -6.44 -14.47
N SER A 90 36.23 -6.79 -15.53
CA SER A 90 35.56 -8.09 -15.70
C SER A 90 34.63 -8.48 -14.53
N GLY A 91 34.02 -7.50 -13.86
CA GLY A 91 33.16 -7.73 -12.69
C GLY A 91 33.92 -8.07 -11.41
N ASN A 92 35.24 -7.90 -11.37
CA ASN A 92 36.05 -8.09 -10.17
C ASN A 92 36.32 -6.75 -9.46
N PRO A 93 36.37 -6.74 -8.11
CA PRO A 93 36.79 -5.56 -7.37
C PRO A 93 38.22 -5.13 -7.75
N VAL A 94 38.38 -3.87 -8.13
CA VAL A 94 39.68 -3.21 -8.29
C VAL A 94 40.29 -2.95 -6.91
N ALA A 95 41.46 -3.52 -6.65
CA ALA A 95 42.15 -3.39 -5.37
C ALA A 95 42.60 -1.95 -5.07
N GLY A 96 42.55 -1.57 -3.79
CA GLY A 96 42.94 -0.25 -3.30
C GLY A 96 41.89 0.84 -3.53
N GLN A 97 40.71 0.50 -4.06
CA GLN A 97 39.60 1.43 -4.27
C GLN A 97 38.55 1.32 -3.17
N ASP A 98 37.95 2.47 -2.83
CA ASP A 98 36.77 2.55 -1.97
C ASP A 98 35.50 2.64 -2.80
N TYR A 99 34.59 1.71 -2.57
CA TYR A 99 33.31 1.61 -3.26
C TYR A 99 32.24 2.19 -2.35
N VAL A 100 31.52 3.19 -2.85
CA VAL A 100 30.38 3.77 -2.15
C VAL A 100 29.10 3.44 -2.91
N LEU A 101 28.14 2.88 -2.18
CA LEU A 101 26.75 2.74 -2.63
C LEU A 101 25.92 3.78 -1.89
N ARG A 102 25.33 4.75 -2.59
CA ARG A 102 24.41 5.71 -1.99
C ARG A 102 22.97 5.23 -2.13
N ILE A 103 22.24 5.17 -1.03
CA ILE A 103 20.79 4.98 -1.00
C ILE A 103 20.17 6.33 -0.65
N SER A 104 19.35 6.86 -1.54
CA SER A 104 18.62 8.10 -1.36
C SER A 104 17.17 7.77 -1.04
N PHE A 105 16.66 8.32 0.05
CA PHE A 105 15.26 8.30 0.42
C PHE A 105 14.68 9.68 0.19
N ARG A 106 13.47 9.74 -0.35
CA ARG A 106 12.65 10.96 -0.43
C ARG A 106 11.47 10.83 0.50
N GLN A 107 10.90 11.97 0.88
CA GLN A 107 9.74 12.05 1.76
C GLN A 107 9.99 11.35 3.12
N TYR A 108 11.24 11.37 3.60
CA TYR A 108 11.56 10.77 4.90
C TYR A 108 11.33 11.80 6.00
N LEU A 109 10.41 11.50 6.92
CA LEU A 109 9.87 12.36 7.99
C LEU A 109 9.09 13.58 7.47
N GLY A 110 9.65 14.35 6.55
CA GLY A 110 8.94 15.40 5.84
C GLY A 110 8.27 14.85 4.59
N MET A 111 7.05 15.30 4.29
CA MET A 111 6.25 14.78 3.17
C MET A 111 6.66 15.39 1.81
N SER A 112 7.75 16.18 1.77
CA SER A 112 8.23 16.83 0.54
C SER A 112 9.24 15.95 -0.19
N ASP A 113 9.25 16.06 -1.52
CA ASP A 113 10.28 15.44 -2.37
C ASP A 113 11.67 16.08 -2.17
N GLU A 114 11.72 17.28 -1.61
CA GLU A 114 12.95 17.99 -1.26
C GLU A 114 13.61 17.41 0.01
N ASP A 115 12.83 16.73 0.85
CA ASP A 115 13.32 16.07 2.07
C ASP A 115 14.05 14.78 1.70
N GLN A 116 15.33 14.93 1.38
CA GLN A 116 16.21 13.84 1.00
C GLN A 116 17.06 13.36 2.17
N TYR A 117 16.98 12.06 2.43
CA TYR A 117 17.79 11.38 3.42
C TYR A 117 18.72 10.38 2.72
N PHE A 118 20.01 10.40 3.07
CA PHE A 118 21.01 9.57 2.41
C PHE A 118 21.67 8.60 3.38
N LYS A 119 21.81 7.36 2.93
CA LYS A 119 22.60 6.32 3.59
C LYS A 119 23.62 5.76 2.62
N TYR A 120 24.69 5.22 3.17
CA TYR A 120 25.80 4.73 2.37
C TYR A 120 26.11 3.27 2.73
N GLY A 121 26.52 2.49 1.73
CA GLY A 121 27.24 1.24 1.89
C GLY A 121 28.68 1.46 1.43
N LEU A 122 29.64 0.96 2.19
CA LEU A 122 31.07 1.16 1.93
C LEU A 122 31.79 -0.18 1.86
N VAL A 123 32.65 -0.34 0.85
CA VAL A 123 33.58 -1.47 0.74
C VAL A 123 34.96 -0.95 0.35
N HIS A 124 35.97 -1.28 1.16
CA HIS A 124 37.36 -1.12 0.78
C HIS A 124 37.84 -2.40 0.10
N ALA A 125 38.14 -2.35 -1.19
CA ALA A 125 38.61 -3.51 -1.94
C ALA A 125 40.10 -3.75 -1.70
N TYR A 126 40.47 -4.95 -1.25
CA TYR A 126 41.86 -5.37 -1.07
C TYR A 126 42.31 -6.35 -2.16
N SER A 127 43.62 -6.52 -2.30
CA SER A 127 44.19 -7.46 -3.28
C SER A 127 43.69 -8.89 -3.06
N GLY A 128 43.10 -9.49 -4.10
CA GLY A 128 42.54 -10.84 -4.04
C GLY A 128 41.11 -10.91 -3.48
N MET A 129 40.43 -9.78 -3.23
CA MET A 129 39.00 -9.79 -2.89
C MET A 129 38.17 -10.35 -4.05
N THR A 130 37.34 -11.36 -3.76
CA THR A 130 36.39 -11.89 -4.74
C THR A 130 35.13 -11.03 -4.83
N ALA A 131 34.38 -11.12 -5.93
CA ALA A 131 33.07 -10.46 -6.05
C ALA A 131 32.09 -10.91 -4.94
N SER A 132 32.12 -12.19 -4.56
CA SER A 132 31.30 -12.70 -3.46
C SER A 132 31.66 -12.02 -2.13
N ASP A 133 32.95 -11.89 -1.83
CA ASP A 133 33.40 -11.23 -0.60
C ASP A 133 33.07 -9.73 -0.61
N PHE A 134 33.15 -9.08 -1.77
CA PHE A 134 32.69 -7.70 -1.96
C PHE A 134 31.22 -7.54 -1.54
N TYR A 135 30.33 -8.40 -2.03
CA TYR A 135 28.90 -8.31 -1.68
C TYR A 135 28.64 -8.56 -0.20
N LYS A 136 29.35 -9.52 0.42
CA LYS A 136 29.26 -9.75 1.88
C LYS A 136 29.61 -8.50 2.67
N VAL A 137 30.75 -7.87 2.34
CA VAL A 137 31.20 -6.64 3.02
C VAL A 137 30.20 -5.51 2.78
N LEU A 138 29.70 -5.35 1.55
CA LEU A 138 28.71 -4.34 1.21
C LEU A 138 27.41 -4.51 2.01
N ALA A 139 26.85 -5.71 2.05
CA ALA A 139 25.61 -5.99 2.75
C ALA A 139 25.75 -5.75 4.27
N ILE A 140 26.85 -6.20 4.88
CA ILE A 140 27.12 -5.94 6.31
C ILE A 140 27.28 -4.44 6.59
N SER A 141 28.01 -3.73 5.71
CA SER A 141 28.22 -2.28 5.80
C SER A 141 26.89 -1.53 5.75
N LEU A 142 26.02 -1.89 4.81
CA LEU A 142 24.68 -1.36 4.69
C LEU A 142 23.88 -1.59 5.97
N VAL A 143 23.71 -2.83 6.42
CA VAL A 143 22.86 -3.10 7.58
C VAL A 143 23.37 -2.38 8.85
N LYS A 144 24.68 -2.26 9.03
CA LYS A 144 25.27 -1.46 10.12
C LYS A 144 24.89 0.02 10.03
N ASN A 145 24.90 0.61 8.83
CA ASN A 145 24.52 2.01 8.65
C ASN A 145 23.02 2.30 8.87
N PHE A 146 22.19 1.26 8.82
CA PHE A 146 20.75 1.31 9.14
C PHE A 146 20.43 0.85 10.57
N SER A 147 21.41 0.39 11.35
CA SER A 147 21.18 -0.19 12.69
C SER A 147 20.58 0.75 13.73
N ARG A 148 20.62 2.07 13.48
CA ARG A 148 20.08 3.11 14.36
C ARG A 148 18.79 3.73 13.83
N GLU A 149 18.26 3.24 12.70
CA GLU A 149 16.97 3.73 12.24
C GLU A 149 15.86 3.21 13.17
N PRO A 150 14.95 4.09 13.62
CA PRO A 150 13.88 3.70 14.54
C PRO A 150 12.88 2.75 13.89
N ALA A 151 12.74 2.82 12.56
CA ALA A 151 11.93 1.92 11.76
C ALA A 151 12.74 1.42 10.55
N ALA A 152 12.53 0.17 10.16
CA ALA A 152 13.16 -0.38 8.96
C ALA A 152 12.59 0.30 7.71
N LEU A 153 13.45 0.94 6.93
CA LEU A 153 13.10 1.51 5.61
C LEU A 153 13.29 0.50 4.50
N VAL A 154 14.34 -0.31 4.60
CA VAL A 154 14.70 -1.35 3.65
C VAL A 154 15.29 -2.56 4.38
N ASN A 155 15.12 -3.73 3.79
CA ASN A 155 15.75 -4.98 4.19
C ASN A 155 16.83 -5.36 3.18
N PHE A 156 17.91 -5.99 3.66
CA PHE A 156 19.06 -6.34 2.85
C PHE A 156 19.19 -7.86 2.75
N GLN A 157 19.43 -8.35 1.54
CA GLN A 157 19.67 -9.77 1.29
C GLN A 157 20.85 -9.93 0.35
N LEU A 158 21.54 -11.07 0.43
CA LEU A 158 22.55 -11.47 -0.52
C LEU A 158 21.95 -12.41 -1.56
N LYS A 159 22.12 -12.09 -2.83
CA LYS A 159 21.65 -12.92 -3.94
C LYS A 159 22.59 -14.10 -4.17
N THR A 160 22.06 -15.30 -4.33
CA THR A 160 22.78 -16.49 -4.82
C THR A 160 22.29 -16.83 -6.24
N ALA A 161 22.70 -17.97 -6.81
CA ALA A 161 22.21 -18.40 -8.11
C ALA A 161 20.68 -18.60 -8.11
N ASP A 162 20.15 -19.22 -7.05
CA ASP A 162 18.75 -19.71 -7.02
C ASP A 162 17.91 -19.10 -5.88
N SER A 163 18.51 -18.28 -5.01
CA SER A 163 17.83 -17.79 -3.79
C SER A 163 18.41 -16.46 -3.28
N ALA A 164 17.93 -16.02 -2.13
CA ALA A 164 18.42 -14.87 -1.38
C ALA A 164 18.63 -15.24 0.10
N VAL A 165 19.66 -14.66 0.72
CA VAL A 165 19.98 -14.87 2.14
C VAL A 165 19.85 -13.54 2.88
N ASP A 166 18.98 -13.47 3.89
CA ASP A 166 18.79 -12.26 4.70
C ASP A 166 20.07 -11.86 5.45
N VAL A 167 20.37 -10.56 5.46
CA VAL A 167 21.48 -9.99 6.22
C VAL A 167 20.91 -9.00 7.23
N THR A 168 21.20 -9.25 8.51
CA THR A 168 20.77 -8.41 9.64
C THR A 168 21.97 -7.82 10.36
N ASN A 169 21.73 -6.92 11.33
CA ASN A 169 22.79 -6.32 12.14
C ASN A 169 23.50 -7.35 13.05
N GLN A 170 22.89 -8.52 13.22
CA GLN A 170 23.43 -9.65 13.98
C GLN A 170 24.23 -10.63 13.12
N THR A 171 24.07 -10.58 11.78
CA THR A 171 24.74 -11.48 10.85
C THR A 171 26.25 -11.24 10.86
N LYS A 172 27.04 -12.28 11.13
CA LYS A 172 28.49 -12.21 11.13
C LYS A 172 29.05 -12.58 9.76
N ALA A 173 30.13 -11.94 9.34
CA ALA A 173 30.80 -12.26 8.07
C ALA A 173 31.20 -13.74 7.96
N SER A 174 31.58 -14.36 9.09
CA SER A 174 31.95 -15.78 9.16
C SER A 174 30.79 -16.75 8.89
N GLU A 175 29.54 -16.30 9.04
CA GLU A 175 28.34 -17.11 8.79
C GLU A 175 27.95 -17.09 7.29
N LEU A 176 28.50 -16.15 6.53
CA LEU A 176 28.21 -15.95 5.11
C LEU A 176 29.17 -16.78 4.23
N THR A 177 28.96 -18.09 4.20
CA THR A 177 29.83 -19.05 3.49
C THR A 177 29.44 -19.29 2.02
N GLY A 178 28.29 -18.78 1.58
CA GLY A 178 27.79 -18.94 0.21
C GLY A 178 28.60 -18.19 -0.86
N THR A 179 28.29 -18.50 -2.12
CA THR A 179 28.73 -17.71 -3.28
C THR A 179 27.63 -16.73 -3.65
N TYR A 180 27.92 -15.44 -3.52
CA TYR A 180 26.96 -14.37 -3.74
C TYR A 180 27.23 -13.65 -5.05
N THR A 181 26.15 -13.29 -5.74
CA THR A 181 26.18 -12.67 -7.06
C THR A 181 25.66 -11.24 -7.06
N GLY A 182 25.13 -10.74 -5.93
CA GLY A 182 24.66 -9.38 -5.77
C GLY A 182 24.10 -9.08 -4.39
N VAL A 183 23.72 -7.82 -4.17
CA VAL A 183 23.00 -7.36 -2.97
C VAL A 183 21.59 -6.93 -3.36
N ILE A 184 20.59 -7.49 -2.71
CA ILE A 184 19.17 -7.15 -2.87
C ILE A 184 18.78 -6.19 -1.76
N ILE A 185 18.16 -5.08 -2.14
CA ILE A 185 17.62 -4.05 -1.26
C ILE A 185 16.11 -4.05 -1.50
N LYS A 186 15.35 -4.50 -0.50
CA LYS A 186 13.90 -4.63 -0.57
C LYS A 186 13.26 -3.57 0.32
N GLU A 187 12.22 -2.92 -0.18
CA GLU A 187 11.37 -2.05 0.62
C GLU A 187 10.85 -2.78 1.87
N ALA A 188 10.92 -2.14 3.03
CA ALA A 188 10.32 -2.66 4.25
C ALA A 188 8.93 -2.06 4.47
N ALA A 189 7.98 -2.88 4.91
CA ALA A 189 6.65 -2.40 5.26
C ALA A 189 6.76 -1.36 6.39
N GLN A 190 6.27 -0.15 6.13
CA GLN A 190 6.24 0.91 7.12
C GLN A 190 5.22 0.61 8.23
N GLU A 191 5.50 1.12 9.43
CA GLU A 191 4.58 1.04 10.55
C GLU A 191 3.25 1.68 10.17
N TRP A 192 2.15 1.00 10.51
CA TRP A 192 0.80 1.48 10.28
C TRP A 192 0.07 1.57 11.61
N VAL A 193 -0.60 2.69 11.83
CA VAL A 193 -1.48 2.92 12.97
C VAL A 193 -2.74 3.58 12.43
N ARG A 194 -3.88 2.89 12.57
CA ARG A 194 -5.17 3.33 12.05
C ARG A 194 -5.44 4.81 12.32
N GLY A 195 -5.69 5.59 11.26
CA GLY A 195 -6.04 7.00 11.35
C GLY A 195 -4.93 7.94 11.86
N ILE A 196 -3.72 7.44 12.12
CA ILE A 196 -2.59 8.20 12.67
C ILE A 196 -1.36 8.10 11.75
N LYS A 197 -1.00 6.88 11.33
CA LYS A 197 0.11 6.59 10.40
C LYS A 197 -0.40 5.72 9.26
N GLU A 198 -0.58 6.31 8.09
CA GLU A 198 -1.02 5.58 6.89
C GLU A 198 0.06 4.60 6.38
N GLN A 199 -0.38 3.53 5.71
CA GLN A 199 0.53 2.60 5.06
C GLN A 199 1.05 3.25 3.77
N VAL A 200 2.28 3.77 3.83
CA VAL A 200 2.95 4.43 2.72
C VAL A 200 4.09 3.60 2.15
N PRO A 201 4.39 3.76 0.85
CA PRO A 201 5.59 3.21 0.26
C PRO A 201 6.84 4.00 0.67
N VAL A 202 7.97 3.31 0.73
CA VAL A 202 9.28 3.95 0.90
C VAL A 202 9.80 4.40 -0.47
N TYR A 203 10.01 5.69 -0.63
CA TYR A 203 10.56 6.26 -1.85
C TYR A 203 12.08 6.23 -1.82
N PHE A 204 12.70 5.15 -2.27
CA PHE A 204 14.15 5.03 -2.31
C PHE A 204 14.71 4.76 -3.71
N GLU A 205 15.92 5.28 -3.95
CA GLU A 205 16.74 5.04 -5.12
C GLU A 205 18.17 4.70 -4.72
N VAL A 206 18.86 3.94 -5.57
CA VAL A 206 20.17 3.36 -5.27
C VAL A 206 21.16 3.74 -6.36
N TYR A 207 22.31 4.30 -5.94
CA TYR A 207 23.33 4.87 -6.82
C TYR A 207 24.72 4.35 -6.44
N PRO A 208 25.30 3.44 -7.23
CA PRO A 208 26.73 3.17 -7.19
C PRO A 208 27.50 4.44 -7.57
N THR A 209 28.52 4.81 -6.82
CA THR A 209 29.40 5.94 -7.16
C THR A 209 30.45 5.54 -8.19
N THR A 210 31.38 6.44 -8.47
CA THR A 210 32.52 6.17 -9.35
C THR A 210 33.72 5.62 -8.58
N ILE A 211 34.53 4.80 -9.25
CA ILE A 211 35.87 4.36 -8.84
C ILE A 211 36.88 4.68 -9.96
N LEU A 212 38.18 4.63 -9.65
CA LEU A 212 39.23 4.77 -10.66
C LEU A 212 39.60 3.40 -11.25
N VAL A 213 39.48 3.25 -12.56
CA VAL A 213 39.89 2.04 -13.31
C VAL A 213 40.68 2.46 -14.52
N ASP A 214 41.91 1.95 -14.65
CA ASP A 214 42.82 2.27 -15.77
C ASP A 214 43.03 3.78 -16.02
N GLY A 215 42.89 4.60 -14.97
CA GLY A 215 43.01 6.06 -15.04
C GLY A 215 41.71 6.83 -15.26
N ASP A 216 40.59 6.14 -15.53
CA ASP A 216 39.27 6.76 -15.74
C ASP A 216 38.35 6.61 -14.52
N GLN A 217 37.52 7.62 -14.26
CA GLN A 217 36.41 7.49 -13.31
C GLN A 217 35.22 6.78 -13.96
N ARG A 218 34.81 5.64 -13.42
CA ARG A 218 33.66 4.87 -13.91
C ARG A 218 32.74 4.44 -12.79
N VAL A 219 31.44 4.44 -13.05
CA VAL A 219 30.44 3.91 -12.10
C VAL A 219 30.69 2.42 -11.91
N TRP A 220 30.87 1.97 -10.67
CA TRP A 220 31.42 0.63 -10.41
C TRP A 220 30.41 -0.51 -10.57
N GLY A 221 29.12 -0.20 -10.54
CA GLY A 221 28.07 -1.21 -10.46
C GLY A 221 26.81 -0.83 -11.20
N THR A 222 25.96 -1.83 -11.40
CA THR A 222 24.65 -1.73 -12.03
C THR A 222 23.56 -1.95 -10.97
N VAL A 223 22.42 -1.27 -11.17
CA VAL A 223 21.22 -1.43 -10.33
C VAL A 223 20.06 -1.82 -11.21
N THR A 224 19.42 -2.94 -10.90
CA THR A 224 18.21 -3.42 -11.59
C THR A 224 17.01 -3.30 -10.65
N ALA A 225 15.89 -2.81 -11.17
CA ALA A 225 14.65 -2.70 -10.42
C ALA A 225 13.74 -3.91 -10.70
N SER A 226 13.07 -4.41 -9.67
CA SER A 226 12.04 -5.44 -9.77
C SER A 226 10.97 -5.21 -8.71
N THR A 227 9.90 -5.99 -8.78
CA THR A 227 8.80 -5.98 -7.83
C THR A 227 8.99 -7.08 -6.79
N GLY A 228 8.81 -6.74 -5.52
CA GLY A 228 8.75 -7.70 -4.42
C GLY A 228 7.32 -8.10 -4.09
N ASP A 229 7.13 -8.54 -2.85
CA ASP A 229 5.83 -8.92 -2.32
C ASP A 229 4.85 -7.75 -2.32
N SER A 230 3.56 -8.06 -2.27
CA SER A 230 2.49 -7.08 -2.15
C SER A 230 2.01 -6.97 -0.70
N ILE A 231 1.76 -5.73 -0.25
CA ILE A 231 0.96 -5.46 0.94
C ILE A 231 -0.49 -5.32 0.48
N GLY A 232 -1.39 -6.13 1.05
CA GLY A 232 -2.83 -6.04 0.81
C GLY A 232 -3.42 -4.69 1.21
N ASP A 233 -4.66 -4.43 0.79
CA ASP A 233 -5.32 -3.13 0.92
C ASP A 233 -6.03 -2.92 2.27
N GLY A 234 -6.17 -3.95 3.10
CA GLY A 234 -6.93 -3.91 4.36
C GLY A 234 -6.62 -2.74 5.28
N LYS A 235 -5.34 -2.37 5.42
CA LYS A 235 -4.91 -1.20 6.21
C LYS A 235 -5.46 0.12 5.64
N LYS A 236 -5.42 0.28 4.32
CA LYS A 236 -5.94 1.48 3.62
C LYS A 236 -7.46 1.56 3.74
N ILE A 237 -8.15 0.42 3.66
CA ILE A 237 -9.60 0.36 3.82
C ILE A 237 -10.00 0.62 5.28
N ALA A 238 -9.21 0.17 6.25
CA ALA A 238 -9.43 0.48 7.66
C ALA A 238 -9.25 1.97 7.95
N ASP A 239 -8.27 2.62 7.33
CA ASP A 239 -8.11 4.08 7.40
C ASP A 239 -9.28 4.81 6.73
N LEU A 240 -9.73 4.34 5.56
CA LEU A 240 -10.90 4.90 4.88
C LEU A 240 -12.16 4.81 5.75
N GLU A 241 -12.42 3.66 6.37
CA GLU A 241 -13.52 3.50 7.33
C GLU A 241 -13.37 4.46 8.52
N TYR A 242 -12.16 4.59 9.05
CA TYR A 242 -11.88 5.47 10.17
C TYR A 242 -12.17 6.94 9.86
N PHE A 243 -11.76 7.43 8.69
CA PHE A 243 -11.99 8.83 8.31
C PHE A 243 -13.48 9.11 8.08
N LEU A 244 -14.17 8.23 7.35
CA LEU A 244 -15.59 8.41 6.99
C LEU A 244 -16.55 8.17 8.17
N MET A 245 -16.17 7.38 9.17
CA MET A 245 -16.95 7.26 10.41
C MET A 245 -16.91 8.54 11.26
N GLY A 246 -15.81 9.29 11.15
CA GLY A 246 -15.69 10.59 11.79
C GLY A 246 -16.77 11.58 11.43
N GLU A 247 -17.06 11.66 10.14
CA GLU A 247 -18.08 12.53 9.59
C GLU A 247 -19.51 12.08 9.95
N ARG A 248 -19.65 10.81 10.36
CA ARG A 248 -20.93 10.15 10.67
C ARG A 248 -21.22 10.02 12.17
N GLY A 249 -20.39 10.58 13.04
CA GLY A 249 -20.70 10.71 14.47
C GLY A 249 -19.58 10.37 15.44
N ASP A 250 -18.45 9.82 14.98
CA ASP A 250 -17.28 9.63 15.86
C ASP A 250 -16.47 10.93 15.97
N GLN A 251 -17.03 11.90 16.71
CA GLN A 251 -16.45 13.21 16.94
C GLN A 251 -15.37 13.21 18.04
N TYR A 252 -15.30 12.15 18.86
CA TYR A 252 -14.37 12.05 19.99
C TYR A 252 -13.07 11.27 19.67
N ARG A 253 -12.75 11.13 18.38
CA ARG A 253 -11.58 10.40 17.92
C ARG A 253 -10.28 10.97 18.46
N ASN A 254 -9.47 10.10 19.05
CA ASN A 254 -8.14 10.41 19.55
C ASN A 254 -8.09 11.51 20.64
N ILE A 255 -9.23 11.79 21.31
CA ILE A 255 -9.25 12.71 22.45
C ILE A 255 -8.46 12.08 23.60
N ASN A 256 -7.70 12.93 24.31
CA ASN A 256 -6.78 12.57 25.40
C ASN A 256 -5.47 11.86 24.97
N TRP A 257 -4.94 12.17 23.78
CA TRP A 257 -3.60 11.70 23.37
C TRP A 257 -2.53 12.01 24.45
N PRO A 258 -1.65 11.07 24.82
CA PRO A 258 -1.43 9.73 24.24
C PRO A 258 -2.28 8.60 24.84
N ASN A 259 -3.16 8.89 25.81
CA ASN A 259 -3.97 7.89 26.52
C ASN A 259 -5.35 7.65 25.87
N SER A 260 -5.49 7.96 24.59
CA SER A 260 -6.70 7.71 23.81
C SER A 260 -6.91 6.21 23.59
N ILE A 261 -8.17 5.76 23.63
CA ILE A 261 -8.51 4.37 23.30
C ILE A 261 -8.47 4.21 21.78
N PRO A 262 -7.66 3.27 21.22
CA PRO A 262 -7.66 3.02 19.79
C PRO A 262 -9.00 2.45 19.33
N THR A 263 -9.76 3.23 18.56
CA THR A 263 -11.07 2.80 18.04
C THR A 263 -10.90 1.76 16.95
N THR A 264 -11.67 0.67 17.04
CA THR A 264 -11.80 -0.35 15.99
C THR A 264 -13.24 -0.36 15.45
N TYR A 265 -13.37 -0.76 14.19
CA TYR A 265 -14.64 -0.80 13.45
C TYR A 265 -14.72 -2.14 12.68
N LEU A 266 -15.54 -2.24 11.63
CA LEU A 266 -15.82 -3.52 10.97
C LEU A 266 -14.69 -4.01 10.07
N VAL A 267 -13.84 -3.13 9.55
CA VAL A 267 -12.70 -3.53 8.73
C VAL A 267 -11.60 -4.17 9.58
N ASP A 268 -11.23 -5.38 9.18
CA ASP A 268 -10.09 -6.13 9.67
C ASP A 268 -8.86 -5.81 8.79
N PRO A 269 -7.84 -5.12 9.32
CA PRO A 269 -6.69 -4.68 8.52
C PRO A 269 -5.80 -5.84 8.05
N THR A 270 -6.02 -7.06 8.54
CA THR A 270 -5.30 -8.26 8.12
C THR A 270 -5.89 -8.93 6.88
N LYS A 271 -7.09 -8.51 6.46
CA LYS A 271 -7.79 -9.02 5.28
C LYS A 271 -7.62 -8.09 4.09
N GLU A 272 -8.00 -8.60 2.93
CA GLU A 272 -8.09 -7.85 1.68
C GLU A 272 -9.55 -7.59 1.34
N TYR A 273 -9.83 -6.44 0.72
CA TYR A 273 -11.19 -6.01 0.44
C TYR A 273 -11.37 -5.65 -1.03
N HIS A 274 -12.48 -6.13 -1.58
CA HIS A 274 -12.95 -5.67 -2.87
C HIS A 274 -13.84 -4.46 -2.67
N ILE A 275 -13.79 -3.49 -3.59
CA ILE A 275 -14.59 -2.26 -3.53
C ILE A 275 -15.60 -2.26 -4.65
N PHE A 276 -16.84 -1.89 -4.35
CA PHE A 276 -17.84 -1.48 -5.32
C PHE A 276 -18.21 -0.02 -5.08
N ASP A 277 -17.78 0.84 -6.00
CA ASP A 277 -18.03 2.29 -5.95
C ASP A 277 -19.19 2.64 -6.88
N ILE A 278 -20.11 3.46 -6.38
CA ILE A 278 -21.26 4.01 -7.11
C ILE A 278 -21.19 5.53 -6.99
N HIS A 279 -20.89 6.18 -8.10
CA HIS A 279 -20.79 7.62 -8.22
C HIS A 279 -22.07 8.18 -8.85
N TYR A 280 -22.71 9.14 -8.18
CA TYR A 280 -23.97 9.72 -8.62
C TYR A 280 -24.04 11.20 -8.26
N ALA A 281 -24.94 11.92 -8.93
CA ALA A 281 -25.19 13.33 -8.65
C ALA A 281 -26.58 13.54 -8.05
N TYR A 282 -26.64 14.23 -6.92
CA TYR A 282 -27.88 14.83 -6.47
C TYR A 282 -28.09 16.17 -7.18
N THR A 283 -29.28 16.39 -7.71
CA THR A 283 -29.70 17.70 -8.25
C THR A 283 -30.92 18.16 -7.46
N GLY A 284 -30.86 19.37 -6.92
CA GLY A 284 -31.97 19.95 -6.17
C GLY A 284 -33.13 20.31 -7.11
N SER A 285 -34.33 20.43 -6.56
CA SER A 285 -35.47 20.96 -7.31
C SER A 285 -35.31 22.46 -7.57
N ASN A 286 -35.87 22.94 -8.68
CA ASN A 286 -35.95 24.36 -9.07
C ASN A 286 -34.58 25.04 -9.28
N GLU A 287 -34.15 25.93 -8.38
CA GLU A 287 -33.01 26.83 -8.57
C GLU A 287 -31.65 26.19 -8.21
N GLY A 288 -31.66 25.03 -7.53
CA GLY A 288 -30.48 24.27 -7.14
C GLY A 288 -29.99 23.32 -8.23
N VAL A 289 -29.81 23.80 -9.47
CA VAL A 289 -29.39 22.99 -10.64
C VAL A 289 -27.94 22.49 -10.57
N GLN A 290 -27.17 22.91 -9.56
CA GLN A 290 -25.81 22.47 -9.37
C GLN A 290 -25.79 21.00 -8.95
N LYS A 291 -25.04 20.19 -9.68
CA LYS A 291 -24.79 18.79 -9.33
C LYS A 291 -23.98 18.74 -8.03
N SER A 292 -24.56 18.14 -7.00
CA SER A 292 -23.84 17.72 -5.80
C SER A 292 -23.41 16.28 -5.99
N GLU A 293 -22.13 16.09 -6.29
CA GLU A 293 -21.57 14.76 -6.51
C GLU A 293 -21.43 14.00 -5.18
N LYS A 294 -21.75 12.71 -5.24
CA LYS A 294 -21.71 11.80 -4.10
C LYS A 294 -21.14 10.44 -4.53
N THR A 295 -20.59 9.72 -3.58
CA THR A 295 -20.12 8.34 -3.81
C THR A 295 -20.56 7.43 -2.67
N ILE A 296 -21.15 6.29 -3.02
CA ILE A 296 -21.34 5.16 -2.11
C ILE A 296 -20.26 4.12 -2.43
N SER A 297 -19.44 3.80 -1.44
CA SER A 297 -18.41 2.76 -1.50
C SER A 297 -18.84 1.58 -0.64
N ILE A 298 -18.95 0.40 -1.24
CA ILE A 298 -19.23 -0.85 -0.53
C ILE A 298 -17.97 -1.69 -0.56
N VAL A 299 -17.46 -2.05 0.61
CA VAL A 299 -16.25 -2.88 0.73
C VAL A 299 -16.59 -4.25 1.30
N CYS A 300 -16.02 -5.31 0.73
CA CYS A 300 -16.29 -6.68 1.17
C CYS A 300 -15.06 -7.56 0.97
N ALA A 301 -14.71 -8.35 1.98
CA ALA A 301 -13.64 -9.34 1.88
C ALA A 301 -14.04 -10.58 1.06
N ASP A 302 -15.33 -10.91 1.03
CA ASP A 302 -15.85 -12.02 0.24
C ASP A 302 -16.26 -11.54 -1.16
N LYS A 303 -15.48 -11.94 -2.16
CA LYS A 303 -15.75 -11.66 -3.58
C LYS A 303 -17.16 -12.11 -4.01
N THR A 304 -17.62 -13.27 -3.53
CA THR A 304 -18.93 -13.84 -3.91
C THR A 304 -20.06 -12.98 -3.37
N ALA A 305 -19.93 -12.53 -2.12
CA ALA A 305 -20.88 -11.62 -1.51
C ALA A 305 -20.94 -10.29 -2.27
N LEU A 306 -19.80 -9.69 -2.62
CA LEU A 306 -19.80 -8.44 -3.38
C LEU A 306 -20.38 -8.59 -4.79
N ASN A 307 -20.07 -9.68 -5.49
CA ASN A 307 -20.67 -10.00 -6.79
C ASN A 307 -22.20 -10.19 -6.69
N SER A 308 -22.70 -10.70 -5.57
CA SER A 308 -24.15 -10.76 -5.31
C SER A 308 -24.77 -9.37 -5.18
N ILE A 309 -24.08 -8.44 -4.51
CA ILE A 309 -24.52 -7.03 -4.41
C ILE A 309 -24.53 -6.37 -5.80
N ILE A 310 -23.46 -6.55 -6.58
CA ILE A 310 -23.36 -6.02 -7.96
C ILE A 310 -24.50 -6.55 -8.84
N THR A 311 -24.83 -7.85 -8.72
CA THR A 311 -25.94 -8.47 -9.46
C THR A 311 -27.29 -7.86 -9.08
N ALA A 312 -27.53 -7.67 -7.78
CA ALA A 312 -28.76 -7.03 -7.30
C ALA A 312 -28.84 -5.56 -7.75
N PHE A 313 -27.71 -4.84 -7.73
CA PHE A 313 -27.61 -3.47 -8.23
C PHE A 313 -27.89 -3.37 -9.74
N ASN A 314 -27.29 -4.23 -10.56
CA ASN A 314 -27.55 -4.28 -12.01
C ASN A 314 -29.03 -4.58 -12.29
N THR A 315 -29.64 -5.48 -11.50
CA THR A 315 -31.07 -5.80 -11.61
C THR A 315 -31.96 -4.60 -11.27
N ALA A 316 -31.60 -3.84 -10.22
CA ALA A 316 -32.31 -2.65 -9.76
C ALA A 316 -32.19 -1.47 -10.73
N THR A 317 -31.03 -1.28 -11.35
CA THR A 317 -30.70 -0.10 -12.17
C THR A 317 -30.86 -0.32 -13.67
N GLY A 318 -30.78 -1.57 -14.14
CA GLY A 318 -30.63 -1.89 -15.55
C GLY A 318 -29.22 -1.65 -16.11
N LEU A 319 -28.26 -1.26 -15.26
CA LEU A 319 -26.85 -1.11 -15.65
C LEU A 319 -26.17 -2.49 -15.79
N SER A 320 -25.01 -2.48 -16.44
CA SER A 320 -24.18 -3.68 -16.66
C SER A 320 -22.79 -3.48 -16.07
N VAL A 321 -22.71 -3.36 -14.75
CA VAL A 321 -21.43 -3.33 -14.04
C VAL A 321 -20.81 -4.72 -14.06
N ALA A 322 -19.54 -4.80 -14.47
CA ALA A 322 -18.80 -6.05 -14.52
C ALA A 322 -18.62 -6.63 -13.10
N ALA A 323 -18.83 -7.95 -12.97
CA ALA A 323 -18.48 -8.68 -11.76
C ALA A 323 -16.95 -8.75 -11.61
N LEU A 324 -16.50 -8.93 -10.37
CA LEU A 324 -15.10 -9.15 -10.06
C LEU A 324 -14.68 -10.55 -10.54
N ALA A 325 -13.55 -10.58 -11.26
CA ALA A 325 -12.91 -11.82 -11.73
C ALA A 325 -12.38 -12.67 -10.56
#